data_AF-A0A8T6ZP92-F1
#
_entry.id   AF-A0A8T6ZP92-F1
#
_cell.length_a   1.000
_cell.length_b   1.000
_cell.length_c   1.000
_cell.angle_alpha   90.00
_cell.angle_beta   90.00
_cell.angle_gamma   90.00
#
_symmetry.space_group_name_H-M   'P 1'
#
loop_
_entity.id
_entity.type
_entity.pdbx_description
1 polymer ?
#
loop_
_entity_poly.entity_id
_entity_poly.type
_entity_poly.pdbx_seq_one_letter_code
_entity_poly.pdbx_strand_id
1 'polypeptide(L)' 'MAIAELFGILFLTIALPMIVIGHYMTKWRATRSLSNADEQMLEELWESAQRMESRINALETILDDEIPDWRRKV' A
#
# COMPACT_ATOMS: atom_id res chain seq x y z
N MET A 1 13.74 -48.49 -19.15
CA MET A 1 13.26 -47.44 -20.08
C MET A 1 11.93 -46.85 -19.60
N ALA A 2 10.85 -47.64 -19.53
CA ALA A 2 9.52 -47.18 -19.09
C ALA A 2 9.45 -46.51 -17.68
N ILE A 3 10.21 -47.00 -16.70
CA ILE A 3 10.20 -46.43 -15.34
C ILE A 3 10.74 -45.00 -15.33
N ALA A 4 11.79 -44.71 -16.09
CA ALA A 4 12.38 -43.37 -16.17
C ALA A 4 11.41 -42.37 -16.82
N GLU A 5 10.66 -42.80 -17.84
CA GLU A 5 9.64 -41.98 -18.48
C GLU A 5 8.47 -41.69 -17.53
N LEU A 6 8.03 -42.67 -16.74
CA LEU A 6 6.99 -42.48 -15.74
C LEU A 6 7.40 -41.44 -14.68
N PHE A 7 8.64 -41.49 -14.20
CA PHE A 7 9.19 -40.48 -13.29
C PHE A 7 9.24 -39.08 -13.91
N GLY A 8 9.65 -38.98 -15.18
CA GLY A 8 9.66 -37.71 -15.92
C GLY A 8 8.26 -37.11 -16.06
N ILE A 9 7.26 -37.92 -16.39
CA ILE A 9 5.86 -37.48 -16.52
C ILE A 9 5.30 -37.03 -15.16
N LEU A 10 5.56 -37.79 -14.09
CA LEU A 10 5.13 -37.42 -12.73
C LEU A 10 5.77 -36.10 -12.27
N PHE A 11 7.06 -35.93 -12.55
CA PHE A 11 7.77 -34.69 -12.22
C PHE A 11 7.20 -33.50 -12.99
N LEU A 12 6.97 -33.63 -14.30
CA LEU A 12 6.41 -32.56 -15.11
C LEU A 12 4.97 -32.21 -14.74
N THR A 13 4.18 -33.18 -14.27
CA THR A 13 2.77 -32.96 -13.90
C THR A 13 2.57 -32.50 -12.46
N ILE A 14 3.52 -32.75 -11.56
CA ILE A 14 3.42 -32.36 -10.14
C ILE A 14 4.39 -31.23 -9.81
N ALA A 15 5.68 -31.37 -10.12
CA ALA A 15 6.70 -30.41 -9.71
C ALA A 15 6.55 -29.08 -10.45
N LEU A 16 6.28 -29.09 -11.77
CA LEU A 16 6.08 -27.84 -12.52
C LEU A 16 4.86 -27.05 -12.03
N PRO A 17 3.65 -27.63 -11.90
CA PRO A 17 2.52 -26.89 -11.35
C PRO A 17 2.74 -26.43 -9.91
N MET A 18 3.44 -27.23 -9.08
CA MET A 18 3.78 -26.84 -7.71
C MET A 18 4.67 -25.58 -7.68
N ILE A 19 5.68 -25.49 -8.55
CA ILE A 19 6.57 -24.31 -8.64
C ILE A 19 5.78 -23.08 -9.11
N VAL A 20 4.93 -23.25 -10.13
CA VAL A 20 4.07 -22.18 -10.65
C VAL A 20 3.16 -21.64 -9.55
N ILE A 21 2.42 -22.52 -8.88
CA ILE A 21 1.52 -22.15 -7.78
C ILE A 21 2.29 -21.47 -6.65
N GLY A 22 3.44 -22.03 -6.25
CA GLY A 22 4.30 -21.46 -5.21
C GLY A 22 4.81 -20.06 -5.57
N HIS A 23 5.23 -19.83 -6.82
CA HIS A 23 5.68 -18.52 -7.30
C HIS A 23 4.59 -17.46 -7.18
N TYR A 24 3.38 -17.77 -7.64
CA TYR A 24 2.26 -16.83 -7.61
C TYR A 24 1.68 -16.64 -6.21
N MET A 25 1.62 -17.69 -5.38
CA MET A 25 1.22 -17.56 -3.97
C MET A 25 2.19 -16.70 -3.17
N THR A 26 3.49 -16.81 -3.42
CA THR A 26 4.52 -16.02 -2.71
C THR A 26 4.44 -14.55 -3.13
N LYS A 27 4.29 -14.28 -4.44
CA LYS A 27 4.03 -12.92 -4.94
C LYS A 27 2.74 -12.35 -4.36
N TRP A 28 1.66 -13.12 -4.35
CA TRP A 28 0.38 -12.67 -3.81
C TRP A 28 0.45 -12.36 -2.32
N ARG A 29 1.13 -13.19 -1.52
CA ARG A 29 1.35 -12.90 -0.09
C ARG A 29 2.21 -11.66 0.13
N ALA A 30 3.25 -11.45 -0.68
CA ALA A 30 4.07 -10.25 -0.62
C ALA A 30 3.29 -8.96 -0.94
N THR A 31 2.27 -9.04 -1.81
CA THR A 31 1.41 -7.89 -2.15
C THR A 31 0.25 -7.68 -1.17
N ARG A 32 -0.08 -8.65 -0.30
CA ARG A 32 -1.30 -8.60 0.54
C ARG A 32 -1.11 -7.95 1.91
N SER A 33 0.13 -7.77 2.35
CA SER A 33 0.47 -6.93 3.51
C SER A 33 0.78 -5.54 3.00
N LEU A 34 0.39 -4.48 3.74
CA LEU A 34 1.07 -3.18 3.54
C LEU A 34 2.57 -3.45 3.64
N SER A 35 3.32 -3.04 2.62
CA SER A 35 4.76 -3.04 2.72
C SER A 35 5.16 -2.07 3.82
N ASN A 36 6.28 -2.29 4.51
CA ASN A 36 6.84 -1.29 5.44
C ASN A 36 7.00 0.08 4.76
N ALA A 37 7.23 0.10 3.44
CA ALA A 37 7.28 1.32 2.65
C ALA A 37 5.91 2.02 2.51
N ASP A 38 4.83 1.25 2.40
CA ASP A 38 3.47 1.80 2.33
C ASP A 38 3.05 2.38 3.69
N GLU A 39 3.42 1.73 4.79
CA GLU A 39 3.19 2.24 6.15
C GLU A 39 3.94 3.56 6.38
N GLN A 40 5.22 3.63 5.99
CA GLN A 40 6.02 4.85 6.09
C GLN A 40 5.43 5.99 5.24
N MET A 41 4.98 5.71 4.03
CA MET A 41 4.33 6.71 3.18
C MET A 41 3.04 7.23 3.81
N LEU A 42 2.24 6.36 4.44
CA LEU A 42 1.03 6.78 5.15
C LEU A 42 1.35 7.67 6.37
N GLU A 43 2.42 7.36 7.09
CA GLU A 43 2.89 8.19 8.21
C GLU A 43 3.31 9.60 7.75
N GLU A 44 4.06 9.69 6.65
CA GLU A 44 4.45 10.97 6.05
C GLU A 44 3.23 11.79 5.58
N LEU A 45 2.24 11.13 4.95
CA LEU A 45 1.00 11.78 4.54
C LEU A 45 0.21 12.29 5.74
N TRP A 46 0.16 11.52 6.83
CA TRP A 46 -0.48 11.91 8.07
C TRP A 46 0.19 13.14 8.68
N GLU A 47 1.52 13.13 8.79
CA GLU A 47 2.28 14.27 9.31
C GLU A 47 2.07 15.54 8.46
N SER A 48 2.08 15.39 7.13
CA SER A 48 1.80 16.49 6.21
C SER A 48 0.38 17.04 6.38
N ALA A 49 -0.61 16.18 6.57
CA ALA A 49 -2.00 16.59 6.81
C ALA A 49 -2.10 17.39 8.12
N GLN A 50 -1.48 16.92 9.21
CA GLN A 50 -1.46 17.61 10.49
C GLN A 50 -0.79 18.99 10.40
N ARG A 51 0.31 19.08 9.63
CA ARG A 51 0.97 20.36 9.37
C ARG A 51 0.10 21.30 8.54
N MET A 52 -0.67 20.79 7.59
CA MET A 52 -1.60 21.61 6.81
C MET A 52 -2.74 22.13 7.68
N GLU A 53 -3.30 21.30 8.55
CA GLU A 53 -4.34 21.69 9.50
C GLU A 53 -3.87 22.82 10.43
N SER A 54 -2.68 22.70 11.02
CA SER A 54 -2.15 23.76 11.89
C SER A 54 -1.95 25.09 11.16
N ARG A 55 -1.54 25.05 9.90
CA ARG A 55 -1.43 26.24 9.06
C ARG A 55 -2.81 26.84 8.72
N ILE A 56 -3.81 26.01 8.45
CA ILE A 56 -5.19 26.47 8.22
C ILE A 56 -5.70 27.17 9.48
N ASN A 57 -5.53 26.57 10.66
CA ASN A 57 -5.94 27.19 11.92
C ASN A 57 -5.25 28.55 12.17
N ALA A 58 -3.96 28.65 11.83
CA ALA A 58 -3.23 29.92 11.92
C ALA A 58 -3.79 30.97 10.94
N LEU A 59 -4.08 30.56 9.69
CA LEU A 59 -4.70 31.45 8.71
C LEU A 59 -6.10 31.88 9.11
N GLU A 60 -6.91 30.96 9.66
CA GLU A 60 -8.23 31.27 10.20
C GLU A 60 -8.14 32.28 11.35
N THR A 61 -7.16 32.13 12.25
CA THR A 61 -6.91 33.08 13.34
C THR A 61 -6.58 34.47 12.81
N ILE A 62 -5.65 34.56 11.84
CA ILE A 62 -5.28 35.84 11.21
C ILE A 62 -6.50 36.45 10.51
N LEU A 63 -7.31 35.64 9.84
CA LEU A 63 -8.46 36.10 9.09
C LEU A 63 -9.61 36.57 10.01
N ASP A 64 -9.78 35.91 11.16
CA ASP A 64 -10.70 36.33 12.23
C ASP A 64 -10.28 37.70 12.81
N ASP A 65 -8.98 38.01 12.89
CA ASP A 65 -8.45 39.31 13.36
C ASP A 65 -8.53 40.42 12.30
N GLU A 66 -8.15 40.13 11.05
CA GLU A 66 -7.99 41.14 9.98
C GLU A 66 -9.30 41.44 9.23
N ILE A 67 -10.19 40.44 9.06
CA ILE A 67 -11.42 40.59 8.28
C ILE A 67 -12.62 40.11 9.12
N PRO A 68 -13.24 41.02 9.90
CA PRO A 68 -14.47 40.72 10.63
C PRO A 68 -15.55 40.17 9.68
N ASP A 69 -16.30 39.16 10.13
CA ASP A 69 -17.39 38.52 9.37
C ASP A 69 -17.00 37.81 8.05
N TRP A 70 -15.71 37.48 7.81
CA TRP A 70 -15.30 36.76 6.59
C TRP A 70 -16.05 35.43 6.39
N ARG A 71 -16.37 34.72 7.49
CA ARG A 71 -17.12 33.45 7.47
C ARG A 71 -18.56 33.58 6.97
N ARG A 72 -19.14 34.80 6.95
CA ARG A 72 -20.49 35.05 6.40
C ARG A 72 -20.52 35.14 4.87
N LYS A 73 -19.36 35.24 4.20
CA LYS A 73 -19.27 35.35 2.74
C LYS A 73 -19.19 33.98 2.03
N VAL A 74 -19.23 32.88 2.78
CA VAL A 74 -19.21 31.50 2.26
C VAL A 74 -20.64 30.99 2.08
#